data_AF-A0A4Y6PR13-F1
#
_entry.id   AF-A0A4Y6PR13-F1
#
_cell.length_a   1.000
_cell.length_b   1.000
_cell.length_c   1.000
_cell.angle_alpha   90.00
_cell.angle_beta   90.00
_cell.angle_gamma   90.00
#
_symmetry.space_group_name_H-M   'P 1'
#
loop_
_entity.id
_entity.type
_entity.pdbx_description
1 polymer ?
#
loop_
_entity_poly.entity_id
_entity_poly.type
_entity_poly.pdbx_seq_one_letter_code
_entity_poly.pdbx_strand_id
1 'polypeptide(L)'
;MIKKQRLKSRPVCKVTFEIPAGEVEADEVELMGDFTDWDPVPFKQLKSGKWKVQQDVEQGGRYEFRYRIKRDGEVIYDNDPDADGFVPNEFGTENGVLECK
;
A
#
# COMPACT_ATOMS: atom_id res chain seq x y z
N MET A 1 -2.80 -2.76 -7.50
CA MET A 1 -1.58 -3.19 -8.21
C MET A 1 -0.35 -3.00 -7.37
N ILE A 2 0.38 -4.09 -7.12
CA ILE A 2 1.65 -4.08 -6.38
C ILE A 2 2.78 -4.58 -7.28
N LYS A 3 3.86 -3.80 -7.41
CA LYS A 3 5.08 -4.18 -8.13
C LYS A 3 6.27 -4.18 -7.19
N LYS A 4 7.08 -5.22 -7.25
CA LYS A 4 8.25 -5.40 -6.36
C LYS A 4 9.53 -5.50 -7.17
N GLN A 5 10.55 -4.75 -6.78
CA GLN A 5 11.87 -4.79 -7.38
C GLN A 5 12.94 -4.99 -6.30
N ARG A 6 13.55 -6.17 -6.26
CA ARG A 6 14.71 -6.44 -5.42
C ARG A 6 15.91 -5.62 -5.90
N LEU A 7 16.50 -4.85 -5.00
CA LEU A 7 17.72 -4.09 -5.30
C LEU A 7 18.93 -4.99 -5.20
N LYS A 8 19.84 -4.90 -6.19
CA LYS A 8 21.09 -5.69 -6.20
C LYS A 8 22.16 -5.11 -5.27
N SER A 9 22.07 -3.83 -4.93
CA SER A 9 23.06 -3.10 -4.14
C SER A 9 22.83 -3.17 -2.63
N ARG A 10 21.62 -3.54 -2.18
CA ARG A 10 21.24 -3.62 -0.77
C ARG A 10 20.09 -4.61 -0.57
N PRO A 11 19.94 -5.23 0.62
CA PRO A 11 18.91 -6.24 0.91
C PRO A 11 17.51 -5.63 1.08
N VAL A 12 17.08 -4.83 0.10
CA VAL A 12 15.83 -4.07 0.12
C VAL A 12 15.05 -4.36 -1.16
N CYS A 13 13.73 -4.31 -1.06
CA CYS A 13 12.78 -4.34 -2.15
C CYS A 13 12.13 -2.99 -2.31
N LYS A 14 12.30 -2.39 -3.49
CA LYS A 14 11.49 -1.25 -3.88
C LYS A 14 10.11 -1.77 -4.30
N VAL A 15 9.11 -1.47 -3.50
CA VAL A 15 7.71 -1.79 -3.74
C VAL A 15 7.00 -0.55 -4.27
N THR A 16 6.17 -0.74 -5.28
CA THR A 16 5.36 0.30 -5.91
C THR A 16 3.91 -0.13 -5.81
N PHE A 17 3.12 0.67 -5.11
CA PHE A 17 1.68 0.51 -4.99
C PHE A 17 1.03 1.47 -5.98
N GLU A 18 0.12 0.95 -6.81
CA GLU A 18 -0.56 1.68 -7.86
C GLU A 18 -2.06 1.35 -7.85
N ILE A 19 -2.89 2.39 -7.85
CA ILE A 19 -4.33 2.29 -8.08
C ILE A 19 -4.63 2.87 -9.47
N PRO A 20 -5.20 2.08 -10.40
CA PRO A 20 -5.61 2.55 -11.71
C PRO A 20 -6.58 3.74 -11.65
N ALA A 21 -6.59 4.53 -12.72
CA ALA A 21 -7.46 5.70 -12.82
C ALA A 21 -8.93 5.27 -12.85
N GLY A 22 -9.75 5.89 -12.01
CA GLY A 22 -11.18 5.64 -11.95
C GLY A 22 -11.59 4.42 -11.11
N GLU A 23 -10.65 3.65 -10.55
CA GLU A 23 -10.99 2.56 -9.61
C GLU A 23 -11.39 3.07 -8.23
N VAL A 24 -10.83 4.21 -7.83
CA VAL A 24 -11.18 4.89 -6.59
C VAL A 24 -11.49 6.36 -6.88
N GLU A 25 -12.60 6.83 -6.32
CA GLU A 25 -12.93 8.25 -6.26
C GLU A 25 -12.56 8.73 -4.86
N ALA A 26 -11.52 9.55 -4.76
CA ALA A 26 -10.93 9.98 -3.49
C ALA A 26 -10.28 11.35 -3.62
N ASP A 27 -10.32 12.12 -2.53
CA ASP A 27 -9.56 13.36 -2.37
C ASP A 27 -8.10 13.05 -2.03
N GLU A 28 -7.89 12.02 -1.21
CA GLU A 28 -6.58 11.57 -0.76
C GLU A 28 -6.56 10.05 -0.59
N VAL A 29 -5.43 9.43 -0.96
CA VAL A 29 -5.16 8.02 -0.69
C VAL A 29 -3.84 7.95 0.05
N GLU A 30 -3.78 7.23 1.16
CA GLU A 30 -2.58 7.02 1.96
C GLU A 30 -2.30 5.52 2.13
N LEU A 31 -1.01 5.18 2.19
CA LEU A 31 -0.51 3.86 2.55
C LEU A 31 -0.10 3.88 4.03
N MET A 32 -0.52 2.89 4.79
CA MET A 32 -0.04 2.62 6.15
C MET A 32 0.40 1.17 6.22
N GLY A 33 1.46 0.86 6.96
CA GLY A 33 1.85 -0.52 7.22
C GLY A 33 3.07 -0.60 8.11
N ASP A 34 3.52 -1.82 8.38
CA ASP A 34 4.64 -2.08 9.30
C ASP A 34 5.92 -1.33 8.89
N PHE A 35 6.19 -1.23 7.57
CA PHE A 35 7.35 -0.52 7.03
C PHE A 35 7.25 1.02 7.10
N THR A 36 6.11 1.55 7.55
CA THR A 36 5.92 2.98 7.86
C THR A 36 5.56 3.20 9.31
N ASP A 37 5.74 2.21 10.20
CA ASP A 37 5.27 2.25 11.59
C ASP A 37 3.77 2.61 11.70
N TRP A 38 2.99 2.24 10.68
CA TRP A 38 1.58 2.61 10.51
C TRP A 38 1.29 4.11 10.39
N ASP A 39 2.32 4.95 10.19
CA ASP A 39 2.14 6.34 9.82
C ASP A 39 1.66 6.48 8.36
N PRO A 40 0.73 7.43 8.07
CA PRO A 40 0.15 7.59 6.75
C PRO A 40 1.15 8.19 5.76
N VAL A 41 1.32 7.52 4.62
CA VAL A 41 2.13 8.01 3.51
C VAL A 41 1.24 8.30 2.29
N PRO A 42 1.14 9.56 1.84
CA PRO A 42 0.23 9.92 0.76
C PRO A 42 0.69 9.34 -0.58
N PHE A 43 -0.27 8.83 -1.34
CA PHE A 43 -0.11 8.52 -2.75
C PHE A 43 -0.03 9.82 -3.54
N LYS A 44 0.80 9.81 -4.57
CA LYS A 44 0.80 10.85 -5.59
C LYS A 44 -0.21 10.52 -6.68
N GLN A 45 -1.16 11.41 -6.92
CA GLN A 45 -2.00 11.34 -8.12
C GLN A 45 -1.17 11.75 -9.35
N LEU A 46 -1.10 10.88 -10.34
CA LEU A 46 -0.42 11.11 -11.61
C LEU A 46 -1.36 11.83 -12.58
N LYS A 47 -0.80 12.52 -13.59
CA LYS A 47 -1.59 13.16 -14.66
C LYS A 47 -2.50 12.20 -15.43
N SER A 48 -2.20 10.91 -15.39
CA SER A 48 -3.02 9.84 -15.96
C SER A 48 -4.24 9.48 -15.12
N GLY A 49 -4.44 10.11 -13.96
CA GLY A 49 -5.49 9.77 -12.99
C GLY A 49 -5.15 8.61 -12.06
N LYS A 50 -3.99 7.94 -12.24
CA LYS A 50 -3.54 6.85 -11.38
C LYS A 50 -3.00 7.38 -10.05
N TRP A 51 -3.20 6.65 -8.97
CA TRP A 51 -2.51 6.91 -7.70
C TRP A 51 -1.26 6.04 -7.61
N LYS A 52 -0.16 6.60 -7.08
CA LYS A 52 1.09 5.87 -6.93
C LYS A 52 1.87 6.28 -5.68
N VAL A 53 2.37 5.29 -4.94
CA VAL A 53 3.39 5.48 -3.88
C VAL A 53 4.46 4.39 -4.01
N GLN A 54 5.67 4.69 -3.56
CA GLN A 54 6.77 3.73 -3.52
C GLN A 54 7.32 3.65 -2.11
N GLN A 55 7.60 2.42 -1.66
CA GLN A 55 8.25 2.17 -0.39
C GLN A 55 9.36 1.14 -0.53
N ASP A 56 10.37 1.29 0.30
CA ASP A 56 11.48 0.37 0.41
C ASP A 56 11.25 -0.52 1.65
N VAL A 57 11.17 -1.83 1.45
CA VAL A 57 11.01 -2.81 2.54
C VAL A 57 12.19 -3.78 2.55
N GLU A 58 12.51 -4.39 3.69
CA GLU A 58 13.61 -5.34 3.75
C GLU A 58 13.27 -6.65 3.00
N GLN A 59 14.30 -7.28 2.43
CA GLN A 59 14.16 -8.58 1.78
C GLN A 59 13.93 -9.68 2.83
N GLY A 60 13.13 -10.69 2.47
CA GLY A 60 12.76 -11.81 3.33
C GLY A 60 11.66 -11.49 4.36
N GLY A 61 11.24 -10.23 4.46
CA GLY A 61 10.21 -9.78 5.38
C GLY A 61 8.79 -10.12 4.92
N ARG A 62 7.89 -10.18 5.90
CA ARG A 62 6.43 -10.22 5.76
C ARG A 62 5.88 -9.04 6.54
N TYR A 63 5.15 -8.18 5.87
CA TYR A 63 4.64 -6.92 6.40
C TYR A 63 3.13 -6.86 6.22
N GLU A 64 2.44 -6.25 7.16
CA GLU A 64 1.04 -5.87 7.05
C GLU A 64 0.93 -4.43 6.54
N PHE A 65 -0.09 -4.17 5.73
CA PHE A 65 -0.38 -2.84 5.21
C PHE A 65 -1.86 -2.65 4.94
N ARG A 66 -2.27 -1.39 4.78
CA ARG A 66 -3.62 -1.01 4.41
C ARG A 66 -3.68 0.34 3.70
N TYR A 67 -4.69 0.54 2.86
CA TYR A 67 -4.98 1.84 2.25
C TYR A 67 -5.99 2.61 3.09
N ARG A 68 -5.71 3.88 3.34
CA ARG A 68 -6.66 4.85 3.91
C ARG A 68 -7.10 5.78 2.81
N ILE A 69 -8.38 5.74 2.47
CA ILE A 69 -8.99 6.50 1.39
C ILE A 69 -9.87 7.57 2.03
N LYS A 70 -9.62 8.83 1.70
CA LYS A 70 -10.45 9.96 2.14
C LYS A 70 -11.26 10.48 0.98
N ARG A 71 -12.56 10.65 1.20
CA ARG A 71 -13.50 11.18 0.20
C ARG A 71 -14.64 11.92 0.91
N ASP A 72 -14.92 13.16 0.50
CA ASP A 72 -16.06 13.94 0.99
C ASP A 72 -16.09 14.09 2.54
N GLY A 73 -14.92 14.07 3.18
CA GLY A 73 -14.76 14.12 4.64
C GLY A 73 -14.90 12.77 5.36
N GLU A 74 -15.17 11.69 4.64
CA GLU A 74 -15.22 10.32 5.18
C GLU A 74 -13.88 9.60 4.98
N VAL A 75 -13.64 8.58 5.81
CA VAL A 75 -12.44 7.74 5.77
C VAL A 75 -12.85 6.28 5.60
N ILE A 76 -12.35 5.65 4.55
CA ILE A 76 -12.56 4.24 4.23
C ILE A 76 -11.21 3.53 4.27
N TYR A 77 -11.21 2.31 4.80
CA TYR A 77 -10.02 1.47 4.83
C TYR A 77 -10.19 0.31 3.88
N ASP A 78 -9.28 0.20 2.92
CA ASP A 78 -9.34 -0.83 1.87
C ASP A 78 -8.01 -1.56 1.72
N ASN A 79 -8.04 -2.73 1.11
CA ASN A 79 -6.84 -3.52 0.83
C ASN A 79 -6.58 -3.58 -0.69
N ASP A 80 -5.32 -3.77 -1.08
CA ASP A 80 -5.02 -4.05 -2.48
C ASP A 80 -5.38 -5.51 -2.83
N PRO A 81 -6.13 -5.77 -3.90
CA PRO A 81 -6.43 -7.15 -4.33
C PRO A 81 -5.17 -7.92 -4.75
N ASP A 82 -4.08 -7.23 -5.09
CA ASP A 82 -2.79 -7.84 -5.45
C ASP A 82 -1.86 -8.02 -4.23
N ALA A 83 -2.38 -7.93 -3.00
CA ALA A 83 -1.64 -8.32 -1.79
C ALA A 83 -1.24 -9.80 -1.85
N ASP A 84 -0.13 -10.17 -1.20
CA ASP A 84 0.33 -11.57 -1.14
C ASP A 84 -0.55 -12.45 -0.25
N GLY A 85 -1.42 -11.83 0.54
CA GLY A 85 -2.40 -12.47 1.38
C GLY A 85 -3.12 -11.47 2.26
N PHE A 86 -3.95 -11.99 3.16
CA PHE A 86 -4.69 -11.20 4.13
C PHE A 86 -4.56 -11.83 5.51
N VAL A 87 -4.57 -11.02 6.55
CA VAL A 87 -4.50 -11.47 7.95
C VAL A 87 -5.51 -10.70 8.80
N PRO A 88 -6.26 -11.37 9.68
CA PRO A 88 -7.21 -10.69 10.57
C PRO A 88 -6.53 -9.63 11.44
N ASN A 89 -7.16 -8.48 11.59
CA ASN A 89 -6.70 -7.39 12.45
C ASN A 89 -7.60 -7.21 13.69
N GLU A 90 -7.14 -6.37 14.62
CA GLU A 90 -7.82 -6.11 15.90
C GLU A 90 -9.18 -5.42 15.76
N PHE A 91 -9.50 -4.91 14.56
CA PHE A 91 -10.75 -4.20 14.25
C PHE A 91 -11.83 -5.11 13.64
N GLY A 92 -11.62 -6.43 13.64
CA GLY A 92 -12.56 -7.39 13.06
C GLY A 92 -12.61 -7.35 11.53
N THR A 93 -11.56 -6.84 10.90
CA THR A 93 -11.36 -6.85 9.44
C THR A 93 -10.01 -7.52 9.12
N GLU A 94 -9.44 -7.29 7.94
CA GLU A 94 -8.16 -7.88 7.55
C GLU A 94 -7.18 -6.82 7.04
N ASN A 95 -5.89 -7.01 7.29
CA ASN A 95 -4.81 -6.24 6.66
C ASN A 95 -4.25 -7.00 5.46
N GLY A 96 -3.81 -6.27 4.44
CA GLY A 96 -3.06 -6.82 3.32
C GLY A 96 -1.67 -7.25 3.78
N VAL A 97 -1.20 -8.37 3.23
CA VAL A 97 0.15 -8.89 3.49
C VAL A 97 1.05 -8.59 2.30
N LEU A 98 2.24 -8.09 2.59
CA LEU A 98 3.32 -7.83 1.66
C LEU A 98 4.53 -8.68 2.02
N GLU A 99 4.90 -9.59 1.14
CA GLU A 99 6.10 -10.42 1.25
C GLU A 99 7.11 -10.03 0.18
N CYS A 100 8.36 -9.82 0.57
CA CYS A 100 9.44 -9.71 -0.40
C CYS A 100 10.43 -10.88 -0.31
N LYS A 101 10.06 -12.00 -0.93
CA LYS A 101 10.90 -13.19 -1.07
C LYS A 101 11.78 -13.11 -2.32
#